data_AF-X1F7J0-F1
#
_entry.id   AF-X1F7J0-F1
#
_cell.length_a   1.000
_cell.length_b   1.000
_cell.length_c   1.000
_cell.angle_alpha   90.00
_cell.angle_beta   90.00
_cell.angle_gamma   90.00
#
_symmetry.space_group_name_H-M   'P 1'
#
loop_
_entity.id
_entity.type
_entity.pdbx_description
1 polymer ?
#
loop_
_entity_poly.entity_id
_entity_poly.type
_entity_poly.pdbx_seq_one_letter_code
_entity_poly.pdbx_strand_id
1 'polypeptide(L)'
;MDGSYADSEKKFEELDGYEWAHSLADVINSLIQAGLRIQFLNEFAKAPFPRFPFLKQSKDGYWRYDHPTIQLPLVFSLMAKKEE
;
A
#
# COMPACT_ATOMS: atom_id res chain seq x y z
N MET A 1 -4.60 -16.14 -6.42
CA MET A 1 -4.81 -16.78 -5.11
C MET A 1 -5.91 -17.78 -5.34
N ASP A 2 -5.71 -19.04 -4.99
CA ASP A 2 -6.61 -20.13 -5.41
C ASP A 2 -7.51 -20.60 -4.26
N GLY A 3 -7.74 -19.76 -3.25
CA GLY A 3 -8.59 -20.10 -2.09
C GLY A 3 -8.61 -19.01 -1.02
N SER A 4 -9.62 -19.07 -0.15
CA SER A 4 -9.81 -18.11 0.94
C SER A 4 -8.93 -18.45 2.13
N TYR A 5 -8.51 -17.43 2.89
CA TYR A 5 -7.86 -17.64 4.20
C TYR A 5 -8.75 -18.44 5.18
N ALA A 6 -10.07 -18.44 4.97
CA ALA A 6 -11.02 -19.16 5.82
C ALA A 6 -11.35 -20.59 5.34
N ASP A 7 -11.06 -20.93 4.08
CA ASP A 7 -11.35 -22.25 3.50
C ASP A 7 -10.37 -22.51 2.34
N SER A 8 -9.35 -23.33 2.63
CA SER A 8 -8.23 -23.62 1.71
C SER A 8 -8.60 -24.60 0.60
N GLU A 9 -9.68 -25.36 0.77
CA GLU A 9 -10.09 -26.41 -0.18
C GLU A 9 -11.01 -25.86 -1.28
N LYS A 10 -11.66 -24.72 -1.03
CA LYS A 10 -12.54 -24.08 -2.00
C LYS A 10 -11.76 -23.13 -2.90
N LYS A 11 -11.55 -23.56 -4.15
CA LYS A 11 -10.99 -22.69 -5.19
C LYS A 11 -11.91 -21.54 -5.51
N PHE A 12 -11.35 -20.35 -5.63
CA PHE A 12 -12.08 -19.21 -6.17
C PHE A 12 -12.38 -19.47 -7.66
N GLU A 13 -13.61 -19.16 -8.07
CA GLU A 13 -13.93 -18.91 -9.48
C GLU A 13 -13.25 -17.60 -9.93
N GLU A 14 -13.27 -17.27 -11.21
CA GLU A 14 -12.70 -15.98 -11.68
C GLU A 14 -13.36 -14.82 -10.92
N LEU A 15 -12.56 -14.11 -10.10
CA LEU A 15 -13.00 -12.98 -9.30
C LEU A 15 -12.59 -11.69 -10.01
N ASP A 16 -13.57 -10.82 -10.25
CA ASP A 16 -13.30 -9.44 -10.65
C ASP A 16 -12.72 -8.65 -9.48
N GLY A 17 -11.53 -8.08 -9.67
CA GLY A 17 -10.90 -7.18 -8.72
C GLY A 17 -11.28 -5.73 -9.01
N TYR A 18 -11.75 -5.02 -7.98
CA TYR A 18 -12.02 -3.59 -8.05
C TYR A 18 -11.07 -2.85 -7.11
N GLU A 19 -10.34 -1.87 -7.64
CA GLU A 19 -9.47 -0.98 -6.88
C GLU A 19 -9.94 0.46 -7.06
N TRP A 20 -9.93 1.24 -5.97
CA TRP A 20 -10.21 2.67 -6.00
C TRP A 20 -8.94 3.44 -5.64
N ALA A 21 -8.55 4.35 -6.53
CA ALA A 21 -7.45 5.25 -6.26
C ALA A 21 -7.94 6.37 -5.33
N HIS A 22 -7.39 6.42 -4.12
CA HIS A 22 -7.52 7.54 -3.21
C HIS A 22 -6.22 8.31 -3.20
N SER A 23 -6.29 9.64 -3.31
CA SER A 23 -5.10 10.44 -3.12
C SER A 23 -4.64 10.37 -1.66
N LEU A 24 -3.34 10.60 -1.44
CA LEU A 24 -2.82 10.69 -0.07
C LEU A 24 -3.53 11.81 0.72
N ALA A 25 -3.88 12.91 0.05
CA ALA A 25 -4.66 14.00 0.63
C ALA A 25 -6.05 13.54 1.08
N ASP A 26 -6.76 12.74 0.28
CA ASP A 26 -8.09 12.22 0.65
C ASP A 26 -8.01 11.36 1.91
N VAL A 27 -7.03 10.46 1.96
CA VAL A 27 -6.82 9.58 3.12
C VAL A 27 -6.53 10.39 4.38
N ILE A 28 -5.57 11.32 4.32
CA ILE A 28 -5.16 12.12 5.47
C ILE A 28 -6.31 13.03 5.94
N ASN A 29 -6.94 13.74 5.02
CA ASN A 29 -8.01 14.68 5.37
C ASN A 29 -9.26 13.97 5.89
N SER A 30 -9.57 12.76 5.39
CA SER A 30 -10.70 11.97 5.92
C SER A 30 -10.48 11.59 7.38
N LEU A 31 -9.26 11.20 7.75
CA LEU A 31 -8.91 10.89 9.15
C LEU A 31 -9.02 12.14 10.04
N ILE A 32 -8.53 13.28 9.57
CA ILE A 32 -8.63 14.57 10.28
C ILE A 32 -10.11 14.96 10.49
N GLN A 33 -10.94 14.87 9.45
CA GLN A 33 -12.37 15.19 9.53
C GLN A 33 -13.14 14.24 10.46
N ALA A 34 -12.70 12.99 10.57
CA ALA A 34 -13.22 12.03 11.54
C ALA A 34 -12.78 12.32 12.99
N GLY A 35 -12.01 13.38 13.24
CA GLY A 35 -11.51 13.76 14.56
C GLY A 35 -10.34 12.92 15.06
N LEU A 36 -9.61 12.25 14.16
CA LEU A 36 -8.40 11.51 14.50
C LEU A 36 -7.17 12.41 14.35
N ARG A 37 -6.27 12.34 15.33
CA ARG A 37 -4.96 13.01 15.26
C ARG A 37 -3.93 12.07 14.63
N ILE A 38 -3.36 12.51 13.52
CA ILE A 38 -2.23 11.80 12.89
C ILE A 38 -1.03 11.81 13.83
N GLN A 39 -0.48 10.62 14.11
CA GLN A 39 0.71 10.41 14.93
C GLN A 39 1.97 10.33 14.06
N PHE A 40 1.90 9.61 12.94
CA PHE A 40 2.96 9.57 11.95
C PHE A 40 2.41 9.23 10.56
N LEU A 41 3.20 9.59 9.55
CA LEU A 41 3.10 9.15 8.17
C LEU A 41 4.52 8.83 7.69
N ASN A 42 4.76 7.61 7.24
CA ASN A 42 6.04 7.17 6.70
C ASN A 42 5.85 6.75 5.24
N GLU A 43 6.71 7.26 4.35
CA GLU A 43 6.75 6.84 2.96
C GLU A 43 7.95 5.92 2.71
N PHE A 44 7.75 4.94 1.84
CA PHE A 44 8.73 3.91 1.56
C PHE A 44 9.02 3.82 0.06
N ALA A 45 10.30 3.92 -0.28
CA ALA A 45 10.79 3.80 -1.65
C ALA A 45 10.91 2.34 -2.13
N LYS A 46 9.98 1.48 -1.73
CA LYS A 46 9.97 0.06 -2.04
C LYS A 46 8.55 -0.49 -2.13
N ALA A 47 8.30 -1.35 -3.11
CA ALA A 47 7.04 -2.05 -3.28
C ALA A 47 7.20 -3.55 -2.98
N PRO A 48 6.19 -4.21 -2.39
CA PRO A 48 6.22 -5.64 -2.10
C PRO A 48 6.07 -6.51 -3.36
N PHE A 49 5.60 -5.95 -4.47
CA PHE A 49 5.38 -6.64 -5.75
C PHE A 49 5.67 -5.67 -6.91
N PRO A 50 5.86 -6.16 -8.16
CA PRO A 50 6.20 -5.32 -9.32
C PRO A 50 5.00 -4.52 -9.84
N ARG A 51 4.50 -3.57 -9.04
CA ARG A 51 3.31 -2.76 -9.39
C ARG A 51 3.48 -1.98 -10.70
N PHE A 52 4.71 -1.56 -11.01
CA PHE A 52 5.03 -0.84 -12.25
C PHE A 52 6.16 -1.55 -13.01
N PRO A 53 6.11 -1.56 -14.36
CA PRO A 53 7.05 -2.32 -15.19
C PRO A 53 8.50 -1.83 -15.11
N PHE A 54 8.72 -0.59 -14.65
CA PHE A 54 10.06 0.00 -14.51
C PHE A 54 10.72 -0.30 -13.16
N LEU A 55 10.02 -0.98 -12.23
CA LEU A 55 10.62 -1.37 -10.97
C LEU A 55 11.51 -2.60 -11.15
N LYS A 56 12.65 -2.64 -10.45
CA LYS A 56 13.56 -3.79 -10.40
C LYS A 56 13.57 -4.41 -9.02
N GLN A 57 13.60 -5.74 -8.96
CA GLN A 57 13.72 -6.45 -7.70
C GLN A 57 15.13 -6.31 -7.14
N SER A 58 15.23 -5.91 -5.89
CA SER A 58 16.46 -5.81 -5.12
C SER A 58 16.77 -7.13 -4.41
N LYS A 59 18.00 -7.25 -3.86
CA LYS A 59 18.46 -8.46 -3.15
C LYS A 59 17.61 -8.80 -1.91
N ASP A 60 16.93 -7.83 -1.32
CA ASP A 60 16.05 -8.00 -0.16
C ASP A 60 14.62 -8.41 -0.54
N GLY A 61 14.37 -8.73 -1.82
CA GLY A 61 13.08 -9.19 -2.34
C GLY A 61 12.10 -8.08 -2.71
N TYR A 62 12.36 -6.82 -2.33
CA TYR A 62 11.50 -5.68 -2.64
C TYR A 62 11.80 -5.07 -4.02
N TRP A 63 10.81 -4.40 -4.57
CA TRP A 63 10.86 -3.73 -5.88
C TRP A 63 11.10 -2.24 -5.72
N ARG A 64 12.07 -1.68 -6.47
CA ARG A 64 12.46 -0.27 -6.39
C ARG A 64 12.63 0.35 -7.77
N TYR A 65 12.48 1.66 -7.84
CA TYR A 65 12.89 2.41 -9.02
C TYR A 65 14.41 2.51 -9.03
N ASP A 66 15.04 1.96 -10.06
CA ASP A 66 16.49 1.90 -10.19
C ASP A 66 17.04 3.22 -10.76
N HIS A 67 17.10 4.24 -9.91
CA HIS A 67 17.65 5.56 -10.23
C HIS A 67 18.61 6.02 -9.12
N PRO A 68 19.76 6.64 -9.46
CA PRO A 68 20.80 6.97 -8.47
C PRO A 68 20.35 7.96 -7.40
N THR A 69 19.40 8.85 -7.71
CA THR A 69 19.01 9.96 -6.82
C THR A 69 17.50 10.10 -6.60
N ILE A 70 16.68 9.37 -7.36
CA ILE A 70 15.22 9.54 -7.33
C ILE A 70 14.63 8.35 -6.60
N GLN A 71 13.87 8.64 -5.55
CA GLN A 71 13.10 7.66 -4.80
C GLN A 71 11.62 7.95 -4.98
N LEU A 72 10.85 6.95 -5.43
CA LEU A 72 9.41 7.06 -5.57
C LEU A 72 8.72 6.57 -4.30
N PRO A 73 7.76 7.30 -3.71
CA PRO A 73 6.99 6.84 -2.56
C PRO A 73 5.97 5.78 -2.99
N LEU A 74 6.38 4.51 -3.01
CA LEU A 74 5.59 3.41 -3.55
C LEU A 74 4.57 2.86 -2.55
N VAL A 75 4.85 3.00 -1.26
CA VAL A 75 4.03 2.54 -0.14
C VAL A 75 4.13 3.55 0.98
N PHE A 76 3.06 3.72 1.76
CA PHE A 76 3.10 4.48 3.00
C PHE A 76 2.52 3.68 4.17
N SER A 77 2.89 4.06 5.39
CA SER A 77 2.20 3.66 6.62
C SER A 77 1.81 4.89 7.41
N LEU A 78 0.67 4.84 8.08
CA LEU A 78 0.23 5.92 8.96
C LEU A 78 -0.35 5.35 10.25
N MET A 79 -0.31 6.16 11.30
CA MET A 79 -1.04 5.93 12.53
C MET A 79 -1.80 7.18 12.88
N ALA A 80 -3.06 7.00 13.28
CA ALA A 80 -3.90 8.07 13.80
C ALA A 80 -4.60 7.56 15.06
N LYS A 81 -4.78 8.45 16.03
CA LYS A 81 -5.43 8.14 17.31
C LYS A 81 -6.54 9.15 17.57
N LYS A 82 -7.67 8.69 18.12
CA LYS A 82 -8.69 9.58 18.67
C LYS A 82 -8.20 10.09 20.03
N GLU A 83 -8.19 11.40 20.21
CA GLU A 83 -7.90 11.97 21.53
C GLU A 83 -9.08 11.70 22.47
N GLU A 84 -8.78 11.41 23.73
CA GLU A 84 -9.79 11.16 24.79
C GLU A 84 -10.52 12.44 25.19
#